data_AF-A0A4Q2XLR8-F1
#
_entry.id   AF-A0A4Q2XLR8-F1
#
_cell.length_a   1.000
_cell.length_b   1.000
_cell.length_c   1.000
_cell.angle_alpha   90.00
_cell.angle_beta   90.00
_cell.angle_gamma   90.00
#
_symmetry.space_group_name_H-M   'P 1'
#
loop_
_entity.id
_entity.type
_entity.pdbx_description
1 polymer ?
#
loop_
_entity_poly.entity_id
_entity_poly.type
_entity_poly.pdbx_seq_one_letter_code
_entity_poly.pdbx_strand_id
1 'polypeptide(L)'
;MPDRNWDELLARAPVRPFHGRLVRCIPMLSFAAGSPPRYLFTSGAVNRCNAKGVSCIYMGEDQATAQCEYLSYYTDPEPQLIYFAQYQTSAIVDLEDKATREHFLLGGEDFFGSFRLKTELTPLQLLGAAIDRQRRVT
;
A
#
# COMPACT_ATOMS: atom_id res chain seq x y z
N MET A 1 -12.95 0.66 -16.72
CA MET A 1 -11.82 0.56 -17.68
C MET A 1 -11.10 -0.78 -17.45
N PRO A 2 -11.64 -1.92 -17.94
CA PRO A 2 -11.12 -3.25 -17.60
C PRO A 2 -9.96 -3.73 -18.49
N ASP A 3 -9.71 -3.10 -19.63
CA ASP A 3 -8.95 -3.72 -20.73
C ASP A 3 -7.45 -3.38 -20.79
N ARG A 4 -6.86 -2.81 -19.73
CA ARG A 4 -5.42 -2.53 -19.73
C ARG A 4 -4.62 -3.77 -19.36
N ASN A 5 -3.61 -4.11 -20.16
CA ASN A 5 -2.61 -5.09 -19.78
C ASN A 5 -1.64 -4.49 -18.74
N TRP A 6 -2.01 -4.58 -17.46
CA TRP A 6 -1.24 -4.05 -16.34
C TRP A 6 0.16 -4.68 -16.23
N ASP A 7 0.30 -5.94 -16.63
CA ASP A 7 1.57 -6.64 -16.54
C ASP A 7 2.56 -6.07 -17.57
N GLU A 8 2.10 -5.77 -18.80
CA GLU A 8 2.91 -5.09 -19.81
C GLU A 8 3.24 -3.64 -19.46
N LEU A 9 2.29 -2.90 -18.87
CA LEU A 9 2.53 -1.53 -18.41
C LEU A 9 3.60 -1.52 -17.32
N LEU A 10 3.49 -2.42 -16.35
CA LEU A 10 4.43 -2.51 -15.25
C LEU A 10 5.82 -2.97 -15.72
N ALA A 11 5.90 -3.84 -16.73
CA ALA A 11 7.17 -4.23 -17.35
C ALA A 11 7.93 -3.05 -18.00
N ARG A 12 7.24 -1.98 -18.38
CA ARG A 12 7.85 -0.78 -18.97
C ARG A 12 7.86 0.42 -18.01
N ALA A 13 7.34 0.24 -16.80
CA ALA A 13 7.23 1.31 -15.84
C ALA A 13 8.60 1.79 -15.37
N PRO A 14 8.77 3.11 -15.16
CA PRO A 14 9.89 3.62 -14.40
C PRO A 14 9.90 2.97 -13.02
N VAL A 15 11.08 2.49 -12.62
CA VAL A 15 11.33 2.01 -11.26
C VAL A 15 12.61 2.63 -10.75
N ARG A 16 12.70 2.81 -9.44
CA ARG A 16 13.92 3.28 -8.77
C ARG A 16 14.24 2.45 -7.54
N PRO A 17 15.51 2.39 -7.11
CA PRO A 17 15.83 1.80 -5.82
C PRO A 17 15.25 2.64 -4.68
N PHE A 18 15.01 1.98 -3.55
CA PHE A 18 14.65 2.61 -2.30
C PHE A 18 15.52 2.06 -1.18
N HIS A 19 16.01 2.97 -0.34
CA HIS A 19 16.66 2.65 0.91
C HIS A 19 16.22 3.69 1.94
N GLY A 20 15.63 3.25 3.03
CA GLY A 20 15.15 4.18 4.05
C GLY A 20 14.45 3.48 5.20
N ARG A 21 14.15 4.28 6.22
CA ARG A 21 13.34 3.86 7.35
C ARG A 21 11.87 4.05 7.01
N LEU A 22 11.06 3.04 7.27
CA LEU A 22 9.61 3.08 7.17
C LEU A 22 8.99 2.91 8.57
N VAL A 23 7.82 3.52 8.77
CA VAL A 23 7.12 3.55 10.05
C VAL A 23 5.70 3.02 9.90
N ARG A 24 5.24 2.25 10.87
CA ARG A 24 3.85 1.79 10.93
C ARG A 24 3.32 1.87 12.34
N CYS A 25 2.13 2.44 12.49
CA CYS A 25 1.36 2.47 13.72
C CYS A 25 0.27 1.38 13.69
N ILE A 26 0.12 0.61 14.76
CA ILE A 26 -0.93 -0.41 14.91
C ILE A 26 -1.55 -0.37 16.31
N PRO A 27 -2.81 -0.84 16.45
CA PRO A 27 -3.47 -0.91 17.75
C PRO A 27 -2.88 -2.02 18.64
N MET A 28 -2.50 -1.69 19.88
CA MET A 28 -1.85 -2.62 20.81
C MET A 28 -2.78 -3.78 21.19
N LEU A 29 -4.08 -3.56 21.32
CA LEU A 29 -5.02 -4.61 21.74
C LEU A 29 -5.20 -5.65 20.63
N SER A 30 -5.35 -5.18 19.38
CA SER A 30 -5.42 -6.08 18.21
C SER A 30 -4.15 -6.91 18.04
N PHE A 31 -3.01 -6.31 18.38
CA PHE A 31 -1.74 -7.00 18.39
C PHE A 31 -1.70 -8.10 19.45
N ALA A 32 -1.99 -7.76 20.71
CA ALA A 32 -1.96 -8.70 21.83
C ALA A 32 -2.96 -9.87 21.69
N ALA A 33 -4.07 -9.66 20.97
CA ALA A 33 -5.11 -10.67 20.78
C ALA A 33 -4.76 -11.80 19.79
N GLY A 34 -3.68 -11.69 18.99
CA GLY A 34 -3.31 -12.73 18.03
C GLY A 34 -2.36 -13.79 18.59
N SER A 35 -2.50 -15.04 18.17
CA SER A 35 -1.50 -16.12 18.37
C SER A 35 -1.24 -16.91 17.07
N PRO A 36 -0.11 -16.66 16.36
CA PRO A 36 0.84 -15.59 16.62
C PRO A 36 0.16 -14.21 16.49
N PRO A 37 0.70 -13.16 17.12
CA PRO A 37 0.15 -11.81 16.98
C PRO A 37 -0.05 -11.50 15.50
N ARG A 38 -1.14 -10.79 15.16
CA ARG A 38 -1.39 -10.38 13.76
C ARG A 38 -0.40 -9.28 13.37
N TYR A 39 0.87 -9.66 13.25
CA TYR A 39 1.94 -8.79 12.80
C TYR A 39 1.74 -8.50 11.33
N LEU A 40 1.81 -7.21 10.98
CA LEU A 40 1.85 -6.72 9.61
C LEU A 40 0.66 -7.26 8.81
N PHE A 41 -0.56 -6.77 9.05
CA PHE A 41 -1.79 -7.13 8.33
C PHE A 41 -1.56 -7.12 6.80
N THR A 42 -1.09 -8.25 6.26
CA THR A 42 -1.26 -8.70 4.89
C THR A 42 -2.56 -9.49 4.85
N SER A 43 -3.63 -8.97 5.47
CA SER A 43 -4.87 -9.70 5.68
C SER A 43 -5.55 -10.15 4.39
N GLY A 44 -5.02 -9.74 3.23
CA GLY A 44 -5.64 -9.91 1.94
C GLY A 44 -6.97 -9.15 1.88
N ALA A 45 -7.27 -8.28 2.84
CA ALA A 45 -8.44 -7.43 2.77
C ALA A 45 -8.23 -6.39 1.68
N VAL A 46 -9.30 -6.04 0.98
CA VAL A 46 -9.27 -4.97 -0.02
C VAL A 46 -8.91 -3.66 0.65
N ASN A 47 -7.92 -2.95 0.09
CA ASN A 47 -7.55 -1.61 0.53
C ASN A 47 -7.19 -0.75 -0.69
N ARG A 48 -6.73 0.48 -0.47
CA ARG A 48 -6.53 1.49 -1.55
C ARG A 48 -5.62 1.02 -2.68
N CYS A 49 -4.59 0.24 -2.36
CA CYS A 49 -3.55 -0.19 -3.28
C CYS A 49 -3.50 -1.71 -3.47
N ASN A 50 -4.42 -2.49 -2.89
CA ASN A 50 -4.42 -3.94 -3.04
C ASN A 50 -5.85 -4.48 -3.16
N ALA A 51 -6.04 -5.41 -4.09
CA ALA A 51 -7.29 -6.16 -4.22
C ALA A 51 -7.42 -7.20 -3.10
N LYS A 52 -8.63 -7.74 -2.95
CA LYS A 52 -8.85 -8.87 -2.03
C LYS A 52 -7.97 -10.07 -2.43
N GLY A 53 -7.30 -10.67 -1.46
CA GLY A 53 -6.36 -11.78 -1.64
C GLY A 53 -4.89 -11.36 -1.84
N VAL A 54 -4.62 -10.09 -2.13
CA VAL A 54 -3.25 -9.57 -2.30
C VAL A 54 -2.66 -9.19 -0.94
N SER A 55 -1.50 -9.76 -0.62
CA SER A 55 -0.78 -9.47 0.61
C SER A 55 -0.04 -8.14 0.51
N CYS A 56 -0.37 -7.17 1.37
CA CYS A 56 0.24 -5.84 1.34
C CYS A 56 0.50 -5.31 2.75
N ILE A 57 1.63 -4.61 2.93
CA ILE A 57 1.99 -3.91 4.16
C ILE A 57 2.02 -2.42 3.88
N TYR A 58 1.12 -1.67 4.52
CA TYR A 58 1.13 -0.21 4.53
C TYR A 58 2.11 0.32 5.58
N MET A 59 3.00 1.22 5.17
CA MET A 59 3.92 1.95 6.02
C MET A 59 4.02 3.41 5.54
N GLY A 60 4.26 4.34 6.45
CA GLY A 60 4.58 5.73 6.15
C GLY A 60 6.10 5.93 6.10
N GLU A 61 6.53 7.00 5.43
CA GLU A 61 7.93 7.44 5.39
C GLU A 61 8.42 7.99 6.74
N ASP A 62 7.49 8.49 7.56
CA ASP A 62 7.77 9.01 8.89
C ASP A 62 6.65 8.69 9.88
N GLN A 63 6.90 9.01 11.14
CA GLN A 63 5.96 8.76 12.24
C GLN A 63 4.71 9.63 12.16
N ALA A 64 4.82 10.89 11.71
CA ALA A 64 3.68 11.79 11.66
C ALA A 64 2.66 11.30 10.62
N THR A 65 3.13 10.88 9.45
CA THR A 65 2.34 10.28 8.38
C THR A 65 1.72 8.97 8.82
N ALA A 66 2.49 8.07 9.45
CA ALA A 66 1.97 6.80 9.95
C ALA A 66 0.90 6.99 11.04
N GLN A 67 1.05 8.00 11.91
CA GLN A 67 0.05 8.34 12.93
C GLN A 67 -1.20 8.97 12.31
N CYS A 68 -1.05 9.85 11.32
CA CYS A 68 -2.18 10.44 10.60
C CYS A 68 -3.06 9.35 9.97
N GLU A 69 -2.43 8.40 9.28
CA GLU A 69 -3.13 7.23 8.74
C GLU A 69 -3.79 6.42 9.86
N TYR A 70 -3.07 6.07 10.93
CA TYR A 70 -3.65 5.33 12.07
C TYR A 70 -4.92 5.99 12.63
N LEU A 71 -4.86 7.29 12.92
CA LEU A 71 -5.97 8.05 13.49
C LEU A 71 -7.18 8.14 12.54
N SER A 72 -6.96 8.02 11.23
CA SER A 72 -8.07 7.99 10.25
C SER A 72 -8.86 6.67 10.27
N TYR A 73 -8.26 5.58 10.76
CA TYR A 73 -8.88 4.24 10.82
C TYR A 73 -9.33 3.84 12.23
N TYR A 74 -8.61 4.28 13.27
CA TYR A 74 -8.85 3.88 14.66
C TYR A 74 -9.22 5.11 15.49
N THR A 75 -10.52 5.27 15.73
CA THR A 75 -11.07 6.41 16.47
C THR A 75 -11.21 6.13 17.97
N ASP A 76 -11.19 4.85 18.36
CA ASP A 76 -11.33 4.46 19.76
C ASP A 76 -10.02 4.66 20.52
N PRO A 77 -10.07 5.18 21.76
CA PRO A 77 -8.87 5.40 22.56
C PRO A 77 -8.27 4.07 23.03
N GLU A 78 -7.18 3.65 22.40
CA GLU A 78 -6.37 2.51 22.83
C GLU A 78 -4.86 2.80 22.69
N PRO A 79 -3.98 2.10 23.44
CA PRO A 79 -2.54 2.24 23.26
C PRO A 79 -2.11 1.85 21.83
N GLN A 80 -1.17 2.62 21.27
CA GLN A 80 -0.57 2.34 19.96
C GLN A 80 0.80 1.68 20.09
N LEU A 81 1.13 0.80 19.16
CA LEU A 81 2.48 0.29 18.92
C LEU A 81 3.04 0.91 17.64
N ILE A 82 4.31 1.32 17.67
CA ILE A 82 5.01 1.91 16.53
C ILE A 82 6.14 0.96 16.12
N TYR A 83 6.10 0.52 14.86
CA TYR A 83 7.12 -0.29 14.23
C TYR A 83 7.99 0.57 13.33
N PHE A 84 9.30 0.36 13.43
CA PHE A 84 10.29 0.94 12.54
C PHE A 84 10.93 -0.20 11.75
N ALA A 85 10.91 -0.09 10.42
CA ALA A 85 11.59 -1.02 9.53
C ALA A 85 12.69 -0.28 8.77
N GLN A 86 13.88 -0.87 8.70
CA GLN A 86 14.85 -0.47 7.68
C GLN A 86 14.53 -1.29 6.43
N TYR A 87 14.16 -0.61 5.36
CA TYR A 87 13.74 -1.24 4.12
C TYR A 87 14.69 -0.86 2.99
N GLN A 88 15.06 -1.87 2.21
CA GLN A 88 15.91 -1.72 1.04
C GLN A 88 15.39 -2.62 -0.07
N THR A 89 15.23 -2.04 -1.26
CA THR A 89 14.86 -2.74 -2.49
C THR A 89 15.55 -2.08 -3.68
N SER A 90 15.85 -2.87 -4.71
CA SER A 90 16.36 -2.38 -5.97
C SER A 90 15.30 -1.70 -6.84
N ALA A 91 14.00 -1.92 -6.58
CA ALA A 91 12.93 -1.45 -7.46
C ALA A 91 11.62 -1.19 -6.71
N ILE A 92 11.20 0.07 -6.70
CA ILE A 92 9.85 0.52 -6.40
C ILE A 92 9.23 1.21 -7.61
N VAL A 93 7.91 1.17 -7.72
CA VAL A 93 7.14 2.08 -8.57
C VAL A 93 6.93 3.38 -7.80
N ASP A 94 7.57 4.45 -8.25
CA ASP A 94 7.47 5.76 -7.58
C ASP A 94 6.25 6.53 -8.07
N LEU A 95 5.16 6.51 -7.28
CA LEU A 95 3.93 7.23 -7.61
C LEU A 95 3.95 8.72 -7.21
N GLU A 96 5.01 9.21 -6.56
CA GLU A 96 5.20 10.65 -6.35
C GLU A 96 5.60 11.33 -7.66
N ASP A 97 6.43 10.64 -8.44
CA ASP A 97 6.86 11.08 -9.77
C ASP A 97 5.67 11.24 -10.73
N LYS A 98 5.61 12.39 -11.39
CA LYS A 98 4.52 12.73 -12.32
C LYS A 98 4.55 11.85 -13.56
N ALA A 99 5.74 11.57 -14.11
CA ALA A 99 5.87 10.77 -15.33
C ALA A 99 5.41 9.32 -15.09
N THR A 100 5.69 8.77 -13.91
CA THR A 100 5.22 7.45 -13.50
C THR A 100 3.71 7.42 -13.33
N ARG A 101 3.09 8.44 -12.73
CA ARG A 101 1.62 8.54 -12.68
C ARG A 101 0.98 8.67 -14.05
N GLU A 102 1.57 9.47 -14.94
CA GLU A 102 1.11 9.62 -16.33
C GLU A 102 1.23 8.30 -17.11
N HIS A 103 2.30 7.53 -16.90
CA HIS A 103 2.49 6.19 -17.48
C HIS A 103 1.35 5.23 -17.13
N PHE A 104 0.85 5.26 -15.89
CA PHE A 104 -0.29 4.46 -15.46
C PHE A 104 -1.65 5.15 -15.65
N LEU A 105 -1.66 6.39 -16.17
CA LEU A 105 -2.83 7.25 -16.30
C LEU A 105 -3.59 7.39 -14.97
N LEU A 106 -2.85 7.62 -13.88
CA LEU A 106 -3.38 7.81 -12.53
C LEU A 106 -3.62 9.29 -12.26
N GLY A 107 -4.82 9.63 -11.77
CA GLY A 107 -5.21 10.97 -11.38
C GLY A 107 -5.45 11.10 -9.87
N GLY A 108 -5.69 12.33 -9.39
CA GLY A 108 -5.94 12.59 -7.96
C GLY A 108 -7.09 11.77 -7.37
N GLU A 109 -8.15 11.54 -8.14
CA GLU A 109 -9.30 10.70 -7.74
C GLU A 109 -8.91 9.25 -7.42
N ASP A 110 -7.84 8.71 -8.02
CA ASP A 110 -7.38 7.37 -7.71
C ASP A 110 -6.75 7.31 -6.30
N PHE A 111 -6.03 8.36 -5.90
CA PHE A 111 -5.37 8.46 -4.60
C PHE A 111 -6.33 8.85 -3.48
N PHE A 112 -7.25 9.79 -3.73
CA PHE A 112 -8.06 10.40 -2.68
C PHE A 112 -9.54 10.02 -2.72
N GLY A 113 -10.04 9.57 -3.86
CA GLY A 113 -11.43 9.17 -4.03
C GLY A 113 -11.80 7.96 -3.17
N SER A 114 -13.11 7.78 -2.94
CA SER A 114 -13.60 6.62 -2.19
C SER A 114 -13.38 5.33 -2.99
N PHE A 115 -12.61 4.40 -2.43
CA PHE A 115 -12.44 3.05 -2.99
C PHE A 115 -13.36 2.02 -2.34
N ARG A 116 -13.79 2.23 -1.09
CA ARG A 116 -14.60 1.27 -0.33
C ARG A 116 -16.01 1.11 -0.87
N LEU A 117 -16.51 2.12 -1.58
CA LEU A 117 -17.85 2.15 -2.15
C LEU A 117 -17.90 1.67 -3.60
N LYS A 118 -16.74 1.41 -4.22
CA LYS A 118 -16.66 0.96 -5.61
C LYS A 118 -16.86 -0.55 -5.70
N THR A 119 -17.68 -0.98 -6.64
CA THR A 119 -17.93 -2.39 -6.94
C THR A 119 -16.82 -3.00 -7.80
N GLU A 120 -16.22 -2.20 -8.68
CA GLU A 120 -15.07 -2.56 -9.50
C GLU A 120 -13.74 -2.22 -8.81
N LEU A 121 -12.67 -2.96 -9.15
CA LEU A 121 -11.33 -2.64 -8.69
C LEU A 121 -10.87 -1.28 -9.22
N THR A 122 -10.27 -0.48 -8.34
CA THR A 122 -9.67 0.80 -8.74
C THR A 122 -8.37 0.58 -9.53
N PRO A 123 -7.92 1.58 -10.30
CA PRO A 123 -6.61 1.52 -10.96
C PRO A 123 -5.45 1.20 -10.00
N LEU A 124 -5.43 1.77 -8.79
CA LEU A 124 -4.41 1.45 -7.79
C LEU A 124 -4.48 0.00 -7.29
N GLN A 125 -5.68 -0.56 -7.14
CA GLN A 125 -5.85 -1.97 -6.76
C GLN A 125 -5.43 -2.93 -7.87
N LEU A 126 -5.72 -2.58 -9.13
CA LEU A 126 -5.27 -3.34 -10.29
C LEU A 126 -3.75 -3.31 -10.43
N LEU A 127 -3.13 -2.14 -10.21
CA LEU A 127 -1.69 -1.99 -10.16
C LEU A 127 -1.07 -2.85 -9.05
N GLY A 128 -1.59 -2.78 -7.83
CA GLY A 128 -1.09 -3.60 -6.72
C GLY A 128 -1.23 -5.10 -6.98
N ALA A 129 -2.33 -5.54 -7.60
CA ALA A 129 -2.47 -6.94 -8.02
C ALA A 129 -1.46 -7.32 -9.12
N ALA A 130 -1.13 -6.41 -10.03
CA ALA A 130 -0.10 -6.64 -11.04
C ALA A 130 1.32 -6.69 -10.46
N ILE A 131 1.60 -5.90 -9.42
CA ILE A 131 2.85 -5.97 -8.65
C ILE A 131 2.95 -7.33 -7.94
N ASP A 132 1.91 -7.75 -7.22
CA ASP A 132 1.88 -9.03 -6.48
C ASP A 132 2.15 -10.25 -7.38
N ARG A 133 1.66 -10.22 -8.63
CA ARG A 133 1.89 -11.30 -9.61
C ARG A 133 3.33 -11.38 -10.13
N GLN A 134 4.13 -10.31 -10.02
CA GLN A 134 5.45 -10.26 -10.63
C GLN A 134 6.58 -10.01 -9.63
N ARG A 135 7.71 -10.71 -9.81
CA ARG A 135 8.84 -10.63 -8.87
C ARG A 135 9.86 -9.54 -9.20
N ARG A 136 9.56 -8.63 -10.12
CA ARG A 136 10.50 -7.58 -10.55
C ARG A 136 10.54 -6.40 -9.58
N VAL A 137 9.40 -6.08 -8.97
CA VAL A 137 9.23 -4.99 -8.01
C VAL A 137 9.05 -5.64 -6.64
N THR A 138 10.13 -5.77 -5.88
CA THR A 138 10.20 -6.50 -4.60
C THR A 138 11.23 -5.88 -3.68
#